data_AF-A0A0L0CU26-F1
#
_entry.id   AF-A0A0L0CU26-F1
#
_cell.length_a   1.000
_cell.length_b   1.000
_cell.length_c   1.000
_cell.angle_alpha   90.00
_cell.angle_beta   90.00
_cell.angle_gamma   90.00
#
_symmetry.space_group_name_H-M   'P 1'
#
loop_
_entity.id
_entity.type
_entity.pdbx_description
1 polymer ?
#
loop_
_entity_poly.entity_id
_entity_poly.type
_entity_poly.pdbx_seq_one_letter_code
_entity_poly.pdbx_strand_id
1 'polypeptide(L)'
;NLLKRNIFSFYVPKKLEKSGAITFGKANKKYTVEGKSIEWFPVISLYYWEINLLDIQLSHKNLFLCESKKCRAAIDTGSSLENNTLECNSFIRKYYTIFDNDHKLIGLIEANHNF
;
A
#
# COMPACT_ATOMS: atom_id res chain seq x y z
N ASN A 1 25.65 -1.54 9.85
CA ASN A 1 24.26 -1.67 9.35
C ASN A 1 23.35 -0.89 10.30
N LEU A 2 22.62 0.12 9.84
CA LEU A 2 21.89 1.08 10.71
C LEU A 2 20.54 0.53 11.20
N LEU A 3 19.90 -0.33 10.40
CA LEU A 3 18.60 -0.93 10.70
C LEU A 3 18.75 -2.44 10.91
N LYS A 4 18.00 -3.00 11.86
CA LYS A 4 17.97 -4.46 12.12
C LYS A 4 17.23 -5.24 11.02
N ARG A 5 16.27 -4.61 10.37
CA ARG A 5 15.50 -5.16 9.24
C ARG A 5 15.44 -4.10 8.14
N ASN A 6 15.62 -4.51 6.89
CA ASN A 6 15.50 -3.63 5.74
C ASN A 6 14.04 -3.53 5.32
N ILE A 7 13.23 -2.95 6.21
CA ILE A 7 11.81 -2.73 5.98
C ILE A 7 11.50 -1.27 6.27
N PHE A 8 10.50 -0.73 5.58
CA PHE A 8 9.90 0.54 5.94
C PHE A 8 8.40 0.47 5.76
N SER A 9 7.67 1.36 6.42
CA SER A 9 6.21 1.36 6.39
C SER A 9 5.67 2.77 6.27
N PHE A 10 4.52 2.90 5.62
CA PHE A 10 3.95 4.17 5.22
C PHE A 10 2.49 4.25 5.65
N TYR A 11 2.17 5.31 6.39
CA TYR A 11 0.81 5.66 6.80
C TYR A 11 0.41 6.99 6.15
N VAL A 12 -0.67 6.95 5.37
CA VAL A 12 -1.29 8.15 4.79
C VAL A 12 -2.57 8.46 5.55
N PRO A 13 -2.72 9.67 6.11
CA PRO A 13 -3.93 10.03 6.84
C PRO A 13 -5.12 10.16 5.89
N LYS A 14 -6.36 10.01 6.38
CA LYS A 14 -7.56 10.28 5.56
C LYS A 14 -7.71 11.75 5.19
N LYS A 15 -7.38 12.64 6.12
CA LYS A 15 -7.55 14.09 5.96
C LYS A 15 -6.20 14.79 5.83
N LEU A 16 -6.14 15.84 5.02
CA LEU A 16 -4.88 16.52 4.67
C LEU A 16 -4.26 17.29 5.85
N GLU A 17 -5.08 17.71 6.81
CA GLU A 17 -4.63 18.42 8.01
C GLU A 17 -3.99 17.51 9.07
N LYS A 18 -4.13 16.19 8.94
CA LYS A 18 -3.50 15.20 9.82
C LYS A 18 -2.12 14.85 9.27
N SER A 19 -1.16 14.55 10.15
CA SER A 19 0.18 14.14 9.74
C SER A 19 0.21 12.67 9.31
N GLY A 20 0.92 12.39 8.21
CA GLY A 20 1.32 11.04 7.84
C GLY A 20 2.55 10.56 8.59
N ALA A 21 3.01 9.34 8.30
CA ALA A 21 4.23 8.83 8.87
C ALA A 21 4.93 7.83 7.95
N ILE A 22 6.26 7.90 7.96
CA ILE A 22 7.14 6.84 7.49
C ILE A 22 7.90 6.27 8.69
N THR A 23 7.99 4.94 8.79
CA THR A 23 8.74 4.26 9.87
C THR A 23 9.74 3.30 9.25
N PHE A 24 11.02 3.45 9.60
CA PHE A 24 12.11 2.61 9.13
C PHE A 24 12.45 1.50 10.14
N GLY A 25 12.77 0.31 9.64
CA GLY A 25 13.19 -0.86 10.42
C GLY A 25 12.07 -1.61 11.13
N LYS A 26 10.82 -1.13 11.10
CA LYS A 26 9.65 -1.77 11.73
C LYS A 26 8.33 -1.28 11.14
N ALA A 27 7.26 -2.03 11.41
CA ALA A 27 5.88 -1.59 11.30
C ALA A 27 5.33 -1.21 12.68
N ASN A 28 4.49 -0.17 12.76
CA ASN A 28 3.92 0.33 14.00
C ASN A 28 2.43 -0.03 14.09
N LYS A 29 2.08 -0.90 15.06
CA LYS A 29 0.72 -1.39 15.29
C LYS A 29 -0.31 -0.29 15.54
N LYS A 30 0.10 0.92 15.95
CA LYS A 30 -0.86 2.03 16.13
C LYS A 30 -1.61 2.40 14.84
N TYR A 31 -1.00 2.13 13.67
CA TYR A 31 -1.57 2.41 12.36
C TYR A 31 -2.41 1.26 11.78
N THR A 32 -2.57 0.16 12.50
CA THR A 32 -3.34 -1.01 12.04
C THR A 32 -4.67 -1.11 12.76
N VAL A 33 -5.74 -1.44 12.04
CA VAL A 33 -7.02 -1.78 12.66
C VAL A 33 -6.87 -3.06 13.49
N GLU A 34 -7.41 -3.06 14.71
CA GLU A 34 -7.34 -4.21 15.61
C GLU A 34 -8.07 -5.43 15.01
N GLY A 35 -7.51 -6.63 15.22
CA GLY A 35 -8.07 -7.88 14.71
C GLY A 35 -7.84 -8.14 13.20
N LYS A 36 -7.22 -7.21 12.47
CA LYS A 36 -6.85 -7.42 11.06
C LYS A 36 -5.46 -8.04 10.93
N SER A 37 -5.28 -8.88 9.90
CA SER A 37 -3.99 -9.45 9.51
C SER A 37 -3.39 -8.70 8.32
N ILE A 38 -2.07 -8.77 8.21
CA ILE A 38 -1.37 -8.26 7.04
C ILE A 38 -1.52 -9.26 5.90
N GLU A 39 -1.90 -8.77 4.74
CA GLU A 39 -1.86 -9.50 3.48
C GLU A 39 -0.53 -9.23 2.79
N TRP A 40 0.21 -10.29 2.46
CA TRP A 40 1.55 -10.19 1.87
C TRP A 40 1.54 -10.57 0.39
N PHE A 41 2.15 -9.71 -0.42
CA PHE A 41 2.22 -9.87 -1.87
C PHE A 41 3.68 -9.92 -2.32
N PRO A 42 4.06 -10.86 -3.19
CA PRO A 42 5.43 -10.94 -3.71
C PRO A 42 5.71 -9.77 -4.65
N VAL A 43 6.87 -9.14 -4.45
CA VAL A 43 7.38 -8.14 -5.37
C VAL A 43 7.90 -8.83 -6.63
N ILE A 44 7.46 -8.36 -7.79
CA ILE A 44 7.77 -8.97 -9.11
C ILE A 44 8.80 -8.16 -9.93
N SER A 45 9.32 -7.07 -9.39
CA SER A 45 10.28 -6.18 -10.06
C SER A 45 11.53 -5.97 -9.20
N LEU A 46 12.68 -5.85 -9.85
CA LEU A 46 13.95 -5.52 -9.18
C LEU A 46 14.07 -4.03 -8.83
N TYR A 47 13.35 -3.17 -9.54
CA TYR A 47 13.50 -1.71 -9.48
C TYR A 47 12.30 -1.00 -8.85
N TYR A 48 11.13 -1.64 -8.88
CA TYR A 48 9.88 -1.06 -8.39
C TYR A 48 9.25 -1.95 -7.34
N TRP A 49 8.53 -1.35 -6.40
CA TRP A 49 7.61 -2.03 -5.50
C TRP A 49 6.36 -2.43 -6.25
N GLU A 50 6.52 -3.40 -7.14
CA GLU A 50 5.49 -3.84 -8.07
C GLU A 50 4.95 -5.21 -7.68
N ILE A 51 3.62 -5.38 -7.76
CA ILE A 51 2.92 -6.64 -7.47
C ILE A 51 2.02 -7.04 -8.64
N ASN A 52 1.67 -8.32 -8.72
CA ASN A 52 0.67 -8.79 -9.69
C ASN A 52 -0.72 -8.25 -9.34
N LEU A 53 -1.46 -7.83 -10.35
CA LEU A 53 -2.84 -7.37 -10.21
C LEU A 53 -3.79 -8.35 -10.92
N LEU A 54 -4.83 -8.80 -10.22
CA LEU A 54 -5.83 -9.71 -10.77
C LEU A 54 -6.83 -8.98 -11.67
N ASP A 55 -7.44 -7.92 -11.15
CA ASP A 55 -8.34 -7.02 -11.89
C ASP A 55 -8.58 -5.74 -11.06
N ILE A 56 -9.36 -4.81 -11.60
CA ILE A 56 -9.80 -3.60 -10.91
C ILE A 56 -11.31 -3.67 -10.70
N GLN A 57 -11.77 -3.42 -9.47
CA GLN A 57 -13.18 -3.32 -9.13
C GLN A 57 -13.54 -1.87 -8.77
N LEU A 58 -14.52 -1.28 -9.46
CA LEU A 58 -15.06 0.05 -9.17
C LEU A 58 -16.56 -0.05 -8.89
N SER A 59 -17.02 0.56 -7.80
CA SER A 59 -18.44 0.55 -7.41
C SER A 59 -19.06 -0.86 -7.44
N HIS A 60 -18.34 -1.83 -6.87
CA HIS A 60 -18.69 -3.26 -6.85
C HIS A 60 -18.71 -4.00 -8.19
N LYS A 61 -18.33 -3.35 -9.30
CA LYS A 61 -18.25 -3.97 -10.63
C LYS A 61 -16.79 -4.23 -11.03
N ASN A 62 -16.47 -5.48 -11.36
CA ASN A 62 -15.18 -5.83 -11.96
C ASN A 62 -15.10 -5.22 -13.36
N LEU A 63 -13.95 -4.64 -13.68
CA LEU A 63 -13.73 -4.02 -14.99
C LEU A 63 -13.18 -5.01 -16.02
N PHE A 64 -12.73 -6.19 -15.59
CA PHE A 64 -12.17 -7.26 -16.42
C PHE A 64 -11.02 -6.79 -17.33
N LEU A 65 -10.28 -5.78 -16.89
CA LEU A 65 -9.21 -5.14 -17.68
C LEU A 65 -7.96 -6.01 -17.76
N CYS A 66 -7.82 -6.95 -16.84
CA CYS A 66 -6.63 -7.76 -16.64
C CYS A 66 -6.86 -9.25 -16.96
N GLU A 67 -8.06 -9.65 -17.38
CA GLU A 67 -8.31 -11.05 -17.74
C GLU A 67 -7.52 -11.49 -18.98
N SER A 68 -7.40 -10.60 -19.97
CA SER A 68 -6.70 -10.87 -21.24
C SER A 68 -5.21 -10.53 -21.22
N LYS A 69 -4.70 -9.96 -20.11
CA LYS A 69 -3.29 -9.53 -20.01
C LYS A 69 -2.79 -9.52 -18.57
N LYS A 70 -1.51 -9.84 -18.37
CA LYS A 70 -0.88 -9.74 -17.05
C LYS A 70 -0.77 -8.28 -16.62
N CYS A 71 -1.63 -7.85 -15.70
CA CYS A 71 -1.54 -6.55 -15.08
C CYS A 71 -0.57 -6.55 -13.90
N ARG A 72 0.08 -5.41 -13.72
CA ARG A 72 1.04 -5.17 -12.64
C ARG A 72 0.74 -3.80 -12.05
N ALA A 73 0.94 -3.63 -10.75
CA ALA A 73 0.71 -2.38 -10.06
C ALA A 73 1.95 -1.99 -9.26
N ALA A 74 2.48 -0.80 -9.53
CA ALA A 74 3.52 -0.20 -8.69
C ALA A 74 2.85 0.50 -7.50
N ILE A 75 3.29 0.16 -6.29
CA ILE A 75 2.85 0.81 -5.06
C ILE A 75 3.78 2.01 -4.82
N ASP A 76 3.36 3.17 -5.31
CA ASP A 76 4.13 4.41 -5.25
C ASP A 76 3.47 5.42 -4.30
N THR A 77 4.16 5.75 -3.21
CA THR A 77 3.72 6.74 -2.22
C THR A 77 4.06 8.18 -2.62
N GLY A 78 4.90 8.37 -3.66
CA GLY A 78 5.38 9.66 -4.14
C GLY A 78 4.55 10.29 -5.26
N SER A 79 3.58 9.56 -5.81
CA SER A 79 2.69 10.06 -6.86
C SER A 79 1.43 10.72 -6.26
N SER A 80 1.17 11.98 -6.61
CA SER A 80 -0.11 12.64 -6.37
C SER A 80 -0.92 12.70 -7.66
N LEU A 81 -2.17 12.23 -7.64
CA LEU A 81 -3.10 12.45 -8.77
C LEU A 81 -3.59 13.90 -8.73
N GLU A 82 -3.06 14.73 -9.63
CA GLU A 82 -3.41 16.16 -9.72
C GLU A 82 -4.77 16.44 -10.41
N ASN A 83 -5.52 15.44 -10.86
CA ASN A 83 -6.78 15.66 -11.57
C ASN A 83 -7.93 14.76 -11.09
N ASN A 84 -8.83 15.34 -10.28
CA ASN A 84 -10.29 15.10 -10.13
C ASN A 84 -10.91 13.69 -10.25
N THR A 85 -10.14 12.61 -10.21
CA THR A 85 -10.65 11.25 -9.97
C THR A 85 -10.42 10.93 -8.50
N LEU A 86 -11.46 11.15 -7.69
CA LEU A 86 -11.47 10.94 -6.23
C LEU A 86 -11.09 9.50 -5.80
N GLU A 87 -11.00 8.55 -6.73
CA GLU A 87 -11.00 7.11 -6.41
C GLU A 87 -9.61 6.50 -6.16
N CYS A 88 -8.52 6.92 -6.83
CA CYS A 88 -7.21 6.27 -6.65
C CYS A 88 -6.46 6.73 -5.38
N ASN A 89 -6.67 7.97 -4.91
CA ASN A 89 -6.18 8.41 -3.59
C ASN A 89 -6.77 7.59 -2.43
N SER A 90 -7.88 6.89 -2.67
CA SER A 90 -8.53 6.02 -1.68
C SER A 90 -7.66 4.83 -1.29
N PHE A 91 -6.93 4.24 -2.25
CA PHE A 91 -6.21 2.99 -1.99
C PHE A 91 -5.08 3.16 -0.97
N ILE A 92 -4.16 4.10 -1.23
CA ILE A 92 -2.99 4.29 -0.35
C ILE A 92 -3.38 4.84 1.03
N ARG A 93 -4.55 5.49 1.15
CA ARG A 93 -5.12 5.93 2.43
C ARG A 93 -5.82 4.79 3.16
N LYS A 94 -6.43 3.84 2.45
CA LYS A 94 -7.13 2.69 3.04
C LYS A 94 -6.17 1.72 3.73
N TYR A 95 -4.95 1.57 3.23
CA TYR A 95 -3.99 0.60 3.73
C TYR A 95 -2.76 1.25 4.38
N TYR A 96 -2.38 0.74 5.55
CA TYR A 96 -1.05 0.91 6.08
C TYR A 96 -0.13 -0.06 5.35
N THR A 97 0.86 0.48 4.64
CA THR A 97 1.67 -0.29 3.70
C THR A 97 3.03 -0.58 4.30
N ILE A 98 3.51 -1.81 4.17
CA ILE A 98 4.80 -2.28 4.66
C ILE A 98 5.61 -2.77 3.47
N PHE A 99 6.78 -2.19 3.24
CA PHE A 99 7.71 -2.58 2.20
C PHE A 99 8.83 -3.40 2.86
N ASP A 100 8.84 -4.71 2.60
CA ASP A 100 9.83 -5.63 3.16
C ASP A 100 10.87 -5.99 2.09
N ASN A 101 12.04 -5.33 2.13
CA ASN A 101 13.09 -5.54 1.16
C ASN A 101 13.94 -6.79 1.45
N ASP A 102 13.94 -7.25 2.71
CA ASP A 102 14.63 -8.48 3.09
C ASP A 102 13.96 -9.70 2.43
N HIS A 103 12.63 -9.72 2.39
CA HIS A 103 11.85 -10.85 1.84
C HIS A 103 11.24 -10.58 0.45
N LYS A 104 11.39 -9.37 -0.08
CA LYS A 104 10.77 -8.93 -1.34
C LYS A 104 9.24 -9.06 -1.31
N LEU A 105 8.63 -8.50 -0.26
CA LEU A 105 7.19 -8.50 -0.05
C LEU A 105 6.64 -7.09 0.15
N ILE A 106 5.39 -6.89 -0.26
CA ILE A 106 4.56 -5.75 0.17
C ILE A 106 3.47 -6.28 1.08
N GLY A 107 3.41 -5.74 2.28
CA GLY A 107 2.34 -5.99 3.25
C GLY A 107 1.30 -4.89 3.17
N LEU A 108 0.03 -5.27 3.04
CA LEU A 108 -1.10 -4.37 3.12
C LEU A 108 -1.98 -4.78 4.30
N ILE A 109 -2.34 -3.80 5.13
CA ILE A 109 -3.29 -3.99 6.23
C ILE A 109 -4.15 -2.75 6.34
N GLU A 110 -5.41 -2.92 6.73
CA GLU A 110 -6.33 -1.79 6.89
C GLU A 110 -5.77 -0.75 7.88
N ALA A 111 -5.73 0.50 7.45
CA ALA A 111 -5.18 1.61 8.23
C ALA A 111 -6.16 2.05 9.33
N ASN A 112 -5.64 2.19 10.55
CA ASN A 112 -6.37 2.83 11.64
C ASN A 112 -6.29 4.36 11.50
N HIS A 113 -7.45 5.03 11.53
CA HIS A 113 -7.55 6.49 11.46
C HIS A 113 -8.27 7.12 12.66
N ASN A 114 -8.50 6.34 13.73
CA ASN A 114 -9.32 6.75 14.87
C ASN A 114 -8.51 7.49 15.96
N PHE A 115 -7.45 8.22 15.58
CA PHE A 115 -6.58 8.94 16.52
C PHE A 115 -6.25 10.39 16.09
#